data_AF-A0A173U9L8-F1
#
_entry.id   AF-A0A173U9L8-F1
#
_cell.length_a   1.000
_cell.length_b   1.000
_cell.length_c   1.000
_cell.angle_alpha   90.00
_cell.angle_beta   90.00
_cell.angle_gamma   90.00
#
_symmetry.space_group_name_H-M   'P 1'
#
loop_
_entity.id
_entity.type
_entity.pdbx_description
1 polymer ?
#
loop_
_entity_poly.entity_id
_entity_poly.type
_entity_poly.pdbx_seq_one_letter_code
_entity_poly.pdbx_strand_id
1 'polypeptide(L)'
;MKTKNIILKLRTERGMSQDELADKIMVTRQAVSRWENGDTVPNTDTLKLLSKEFDVSINTLLGEPRKLFCQCCGMPIDDDSILGRDKDGTLNEEYCKWCYVDGTYTYNDMDELIDVCVKNMVNENFTEEQAGSYLKEILPKLDYWKRYDELSDNGQFEEFKKQLINEINDLHIDGLPRVNKLNALVGKYVNLEYTLPNGQKVKFLDDQKTYLGNRLESEFGEDSCFGILASMDFILVCTYEKDGENPELLIYKKR
;
A
#
# COMPACT_ATOMS: atom_id res chain seq x y z
N MET A 1 3.91 25.92 -1.83
CA MET A 1 4.70 26.25 -0.61
C MET A 1 6.18 26.20 -1.02
N LYS A 2 7.13 26.96 -0.44
CA LYS A 2 8.55 26.84 -0.87
C LYS A 2 9.22 25.62 -0.20
N THR A 3 10.14 24.93 -0.88
CA THR A 3 10.90 23.77 -0.39
C THR A 3 11.40 23.93 1.04
N LYS A 4 11.97 25.08 1.37
CA LYS A 4 12.49 25.38 2.72
C LYS A 4 11.45 25.26 3.83
N ASN A 5 10.22 25.69 3.56
CA ASN A 5 9.14 25.65 4.54
C ASN A 5 8.63 24.22 4.72
N ILE A 6 8.72 23.40 3.67
CA ILE A 6 8.25 22.00 3.68
C ILE A 6 9.20 21.13 4.47
N ILE A 7 10.52 21.22 4.22
CA ILE A 7 11.52 20.46 4.98
C ILE A 7 11.43 20.80 6.48
N LEU A 8 11.36 22.10 6.81
CA LEU A 8 11.21 22.55 8.19
C LEU A 8 9.93 21.97 8.83
N LYS A 9 8.79 22.10 8.14
CA LYS A 9 7.51 21.59 8.61
C LYS A 9 7.58 20.09 8.91
N LEU A 10 7.94 19.27 7.92
CA LEU A 10 7.99 17.81 8.04
C LEU A 10 8.94 17.36 9.15
N ARG A 11 10.11 18.01 9.27
CA ARG A 11 11.05 17.74 10.37
C ARG A 11 10.41 18.00 11.73
N THR A 12 9.78 19.17 11.90
CA THR A 12 9.17 19.55 13.19
C THR A 12 7.94 18.73 13.54
N GLU A 13 7.12 18.32 12.56
CA GLU A 13 5.96 17.45 12.78
C GLU A 13 6.36 16.07 13.32
N ARG A 14 7.57 15.62 12.98
CA ARG A 14 8.17 14.39 13.50
C ARG A 14 8.99 14.58 14.76
N GLY A 15 9.00 15.78 15.34
CA GLY A 15 9.71 16.09 16.59
C GLY A 15 11.24 16.04 16.49
N MET A 16 11.82 16.07 15.29
CA MET A 16 13.27 15.97 15.09
C MET A 16 13.97 17.33 15.18
N SER A 17 15.19 17.36 15.71
CA SER A 17 16.16 18.44 15.57
C SER A 17 16.87 18.42 14.21
N GLN A 18 17.54 19.52 13.86
CA GLN A 18 18.34 19.58 12.62
C GLN A 18 19.51 18.59 12.63
N ASP A 19 20.09 18.33 13.80
CA ASP A 19 21.17 17.36 13.99
C ASP A 19 20.66 15.93 13.77
N GLU A 20 19.51 15.56 14.36
CA GLU A 20 18.90 14.24 14.16
C GLU A 20 18.52 13.96 12.70
N LEU A 21 17.96 14.95 12.00
CA LEU A 21 17.68 14.79 10.57
C LEU A 21 18.98 14.61 9.78
N ALA A 22 20.00 15.42 10.08
CA ALA A 22 21.28 15.35 9.38
C ALA A 22 21.94 13.98 9.53
N ASP A 23 21.91 13.41 10.74
CA ASP A 23 22.43 12.06 11.01
C ASP A 23 21.65 10.98 10.24
N LYS A 24 20.31 11.06 10.21
CA LYS A 24 19.44 10.10 9.52
C LYS A 24 19.69 10.03 8.02
N ILE A 25 19.87 11.18 7.37
CA ILE A 25 20.10 11.27 5.92
C ILE A 25 21.57 11.48 5.55
N MET A 26 22.49 11.26 6.49
CA MET A 26 23.95 11.28 6.30
C MET A 26 24.50 12.58 5.68
N VAL A 27 24.02 13.72 6.17
CA VAL A 27 24.50 15.07 5.79
C VAL A 27 24.95 15.85 7.01
N THR A 28 25.44 17.07 6.81
CA THR A 28 25.78 17.95 7.94
C THR A 28 24.55 18.73 8.43
N ARG A 29 24.46 18.98 9.73
CA ARG A 29 23.46 19.91 10.30
C ARG A 29 23.47 21.28 9.61
N GLN A 30 24.64 21.75 9.19
CA GLN A 30 24.77 23.00 8.45
C GLN A 30 24.06 22.94 7.09
N ALA A 31 24.08 21.80 6.40
CA ALA A 31 23.32 21.62 5.16
C ALA A 31 21.81 21.74 5.42
N VAL A 32 21.29 21.03 6.44
CA VAL A 32 19.88 21.12 6.86
C VAL A 32 19.48 22.56 7.16
N SER A 33 20.28 23.27 7.96
CA SER A 33 20.01 24.68 8.28
C SER A 33 19.97 25.56 7.03
N ARG A 34 20.87 25.38 6.07
CA ARG A 34 20.89 26.15 4.81
C ARG A 34 19.66 25.86 3.95
N TRP A 35 19.15 24.64 3.94
CA TRP A 35 17.91 24.32 3.23
C TRP A 35 16.69 24.96 3.87
N GLU A 36 16.57 24.89 5.21
CA GLU A 36 15.44 25.46 5.94
C GLU A 36 15.42 26.99 5.91
N ASN A 37 16.59 27.63 5.79
CA ASN A 37 16.69 29.08 5.59
C ASN A 37 16.45 29.49 4.12
N GLY A 38 16.64 28.56 3.17
CA GLY A 38 16.51 28.79 1.73
C GLY A 38 17.79 29.27 1.06
N ASP A 39 18.95 29.08 1.70
CA ASP A 39 20.26 29.45 1.17
C ASP A 39 20.72 28.49 0.07
N THR A 40 20.30 27.23 0.15
CA THR A 40 20.60 26.18 -0.84
C THR A 40 19.40 25.23 -0.97
N VAL A 41 19.39 24.40 -2.00
CA VAL A 41 18.39 23.33 -2.22
C VAL A 41 19.10 21.98 -2.12
N PRO A 42 18.49 20.93 -1.55
CA PRO A 42 19.08 19.59 -1.55
C PRO A 42 19.32 19.09 -2.98
N ASN A 43 20.39 18.33 -3.20
CA ASN A 43 20.65 17.69 -4.50
C ASN A 43 19.73 16.47 -4.70
N THR A 44 19.75 15.88 -5.89
CA THR A 44 18.88 14.74 -6.25
C THR A 44 18.98 13.56 -5.29
N ASP A 45 20.19 13.17 -4.88
CA ASP A 45 20.38 12.03 -3.97
C ASP A 45 19.86 12.33 -2.57
N THR A 46 20.08 13.56 -2.10
CA THR A 46 19.55 14.03 -0.81
C THR A 46 18.04 14.12 -0.83
N LEU A 47 17.43 14.56 -1.95
CA LEU A 47 15.98 14.58 -2.10
C LEU A 47 15.37 13.18 -2.02
N LYS A 48 16.04 12.16 -2.58
CA LYS A 48 15.61 10.75 -2.43
C LYS A 48 15.65 10.31 -0.98
N LEU A 49 16.72 10.66 -0.25
CA LEU A 49 16.83 10.33 1.18
C LEU A 49 15.77 11.05 2.01
N LEU A 50 15.52 12.33 1.76
CA LEU A 50 14.46 13.11 2.41
C LEU A 50 13.08 12.57 2.08
N SER A 51 12.85 12.13 0.84
CA SER A 51 11.59 11.52 0.40
C SER A 51 11.32 10.23 1.16
N LYS A 52 12.33 9.35 1.30
CA LYS A 52 12.22 8.12 2.08
C LYS A 52 12.05 8.41 3.58
N GLU A 53 12.83 9.34 4.12
CA GLU A 53 12.71 9.70 5.54
C GLU A 53 11.31 10.24 5.80
N PHE A 54 10.85 11.26 5.08
CA PHE A 54 9.58 11.92 5.34
C PHE A 54 8.34 11.23 4.78
N ASP A 55 8.51 10.19 3.97
CA ASP A 55 7.44 9.47 3.26
C ASP A 55 6.54 10.39 2.43
N VAL A 56 7.18 11.26 1.65
CA VAL A 56 6.54 12.21 0.72
C VAL A 56 7.28 12.23 -0.61
N SER A 57 6.59 12.59 -1.68
CA SER A 57 7.18 12.64 -3.02
C SER A 57 8.22 13.76 -3.14
N ILE A 58 9.14 13.63 -4.10
CA ILE A 58 10.15 14.68 -4.35
C ILE A 58 9.45 15.97 -4.80
N ASN A 59 8.39 15.87 -5.60
CA ASN A 59 7.61 17.03 -6.03
C ASN A 59 6.90 17.72 -4.84
N THR A 60 6.40 16.95 -3.86
CA THR A 60 5.91 17.52 -2.60
C THR A 60 7.02 18.26 -1.86
N LEU A 61 8.22 17.69 -1.74
CA LEU A 61 9.37 18.37 -1.10
C LEU A 61 9.73 19.68 -1.82
N LEU A 62 9.66 19.70 -3.15
CA LEU A 62 9.94 20.88 -3.96
C LEU A 62 8.81 21.91 -3.94
N GLY A 63 7.64 21.56 -3.38
CA GLY A 63 6.51 22.46 -3.23
C GLY A 63 5.62 22.56 -4.46
N GLU A 64 5.74 21.60 -5.37
CA GLU A 64 4.96 21.43 -6.59
C GLU A 64 4.18 20.11 -6.55
N PRO A 65 3.30 19.86 -5.54
CA PRO A 65 2.49 18.65 -5.52
C PRO A 65 1.64 18.59 -6.78
N ARG A 66 1.78 17.52 -7.55
CA ARG A 66 1.05 17.34 -8.80
C ARG A 66 -0.29 16.68 -8.49
N LYS A 67 -1.35 17.13 -9.17
CA LYS A 67 -2.55 16.30 -9.30
C LYS A 67 -2.19 15.14 -10.20
N LEU A 68 -2.00 13.99 -9.58
CA LEU A 68 -1.61 12.77 -10.26
C LEU A 68 -2.85 11.91 -10.45
N PHE A 69 -2.84 11.10 -11.49
CA PHE A 69 -3.81 10.03 -11.69
C PHE A 69 -3.01 8.75 -11.87
N CYS A 70 -3.43 7.70 -11.17
CA CYS A 70 -2.81 6.39 -11.31
C CYS A 70 -2.87 5.94 -12.78
N GLN A 71 -1.72 5.67 -13.38
CA GLN A 71 -1.59 5.21 -14.77
C GLN A 71 -1.94 3.72 -14.94
N CYS A 72 -2.49 3.08 -13.91
CA CYS A 72 -3.08 1.73 -13.97
C CYS A 72 -4.60 1.75 -13.79
N CYS A 73 -5.13 2.38 -12.74
CA CYS A 73 -6.57 2.37 -12.44
C CYS A 73 -7.30 3.69 -12.70
N GLY A 74 -6.59 4.76 -13.06
CA GLY A 74 -7.18 6.07 -13.34
C GLY A 74 -7.63 6.84 -12.09
N MET A 75 -7.44 6.28 -10.90
CA MET A 75 -7.82 6.94 -9.64
C MET A 75 -6.97 8.20 -9.39
N PRO A 76 -7.59 9.32 -8.96
CA PRO A 76 -6.85 10.49 -8.50
C PRO A 76 -5.92 10.15 -7.34
N ILE A 77 -4.72 10.72 -7.37
CA ILE A 77 -3.75 10.66 -6.29
C ILE A 77 -3.59 12.09 -5.78
N ASP A 78 -4.28 12.39 -4.68
CA ASP A 78 -4.32 13.69 -4.02
C ASP A 78 -3.43 13.75 -2.77
N ASP A 79 -2.95 12.60 -2.30
CA ASP A 79 -2.08 12.45 -1.13
C ASP A 79 -0.94 11.45 -1.41
N ASP A 80 0.27 11.78 -0.96
CA ASP A 80 1.47 10.95 -1.18
C ASP A 80 1.34 9.55 -0.52
N SER A 81 0.51 9.38 0.51
CA SER A 81 0.24 8.08 1.15
C SER A 81 -0.55 7.10 0.28
N ILE A 82 -1.01 7.54 -0.90
CA ILE A 82 -1.68 6.73 -1.91
C ILE A 82 -0.66 6.20 -2.94
N LEU A 83 0.53 6.81 -3.04
CA LEU A 83 1.53 6.47 -4.05
C LEU A 83 2.06 5.04 -3.87
N GLY A 84 2.29 4.37 -5.01
CA GLY A 84 2.96 3.08 -5.07
C GLY A 84 4.44 3.19 -4.74
N ARG A 85 5.12 2.04 -4.65
CA ARG A 85 6.56 2.00 -4.32
C ARG A 85 7.35 1.17 -5.32
N ASP A 86 8.55 1.64 -5.64
CA ASP A 86 9.55 0.87 -6.38
C ASP A 86 10.27 -0.14 -5.46
N LYS A 87 11.06 -1.04 -6.05
CA LYS A 87 11.80 -2.10 -5.32
C LYS A 87 12.70 -1.59 -4.20
N ASP A 88 13.20 -0.36 -4.32
CA ASP A 88 14.08 0.26 -3.31
C ASP A 88 13.31 1.08 -2.26
N GLY A 89 11.97 1.06 -2.31
CA GLY A 89 11.06 1.74 -1.40
C GLY A 89 10.75 3.20 -1.76
N THR A 90 11.29 3.75 -2.86
CA THR A 90 10.91 5.10 -3.28
C THR A 90 9.45 5.17 -3.71
N LEU A 91 8.79 6.29 -3.42
CA LEU A 91 7.44 6.57 -3.90
C LEU A 91 7.44 6.73 -5.42
N ASN A 92 6.46 6.10 -6.06
CA ASN A 92 6.24 6.13 -7.50
C ASN A 92 5.04 7.02 -7.81
N GLU A 93 5.27 8.15 -8.47
CA GLU A 93 4.25 9.16 -8.83
C GLU A 93 3.29 8.75 -9.95
N GLU A 94 3.55 7.64 -10.63
CA GLU A 94 2.70 7.17 -11.74
C GLU A 94 1.58 6.24 -11.27
N TYR A 95 1.79 5.49 -10.19
CA TYR A 95 0.88 4.44 -9.77
C TYR A 95 0.48 4.56 -8.31
N CYS A 96 -0.72 4.10 -7.94
CA CYS A 96 -1.13 4.01 -6.54
C CYS A 96 -0.63 2.70 -5.90
N LYS A 97 -0.55 2.68 -4.57
CA LYS A 97 -0.11 1.55 -3.72
C LYS A 97 -0.92 0.28 -3.85
N TRP A 98 -2.10 0.36 -4.46
CA TRP A 98 -2.91 -0.83 -4.76
C TRP A 98 -2.59 -1.43 -6.11
N CYS A 99 -2.10 -0.63 -7.06
CA CYS A 99 -1.78 -1.06 -8.42
C CYS A 99 -0.30 -1.40 -8.61
N TYR A 100 0.58 -0.84 -7.77
CA TYR A 100 2.02 -1.02 -7.89
C TYR A 100 2.69 -1.04 -6.50
N VAL A 101 3.28 -2.19 -6.17
CA VAL A 101 3.87 -2.47 -4.85
C VAL A 101 5.25 -3.09 -5.06
N ASP A 102 6.26 -2.52 -4.41
CA ASP A 102 7.64 -3.01 -4.41
C ASP A 102 8.12 -3.35 -5.84
N GLY A 103 7.83 -2.46 -6.79
CA GLY A 103 8.21 -2.63 -8.19
C GLY A 103 7.40 -3.65 -8.99
N THR A 104 6.25 -4.09 -8.49
CA THR A 104 5.42 -5.14 -9.10
C THR A 104 3.98 -4.65 -9.28
N TYR A 105 3.42 -4.88 -10.47
CA TYR A 105 2.01 -4.61 -10.74
C TYR A 105 1.12 -5.69 -10.12
N THR A 106 0.02 -5.27 -9.51
CA THR A 106 -0.86 -6.16 -8.76
C THR A 106 -2.09 -6.63 -9.55
N TYR A 107 -2.33 -6.03 -10.72
CA TYR A 107 -3.43 -6.33 -11.63
C TYR A 107 -2.90 -6.59 -13.03
N ASN A 108 -3.17 -7.78 -13.55
CA ASN A 108 -2.83 -8.16 -14.92
C ASN A 108 -4.07 -8.33 -15.81
N ASP A 109 -5.26 -8.31 -15.22
CA ASP A 109 -6.53 -8.44 -15.93
C ASP A 109 -7.35 -7.15 -15.81
N MET A 110 -7.74 -6.58 -16.95
CA MET A 110 -8.46 -5.31 -16.99
C MET A 110 -9.88 -5.46 -16.45
N ASP A 111 -10.56 -6.57 -16.76
CA ASP A 111 -11.91 -6.82 -16.30
C ASP A 111 -11.92 -7.03 -14.77
N GLU A 112 -10.92 -7.73 -14.23
CA GLU A 112 -10.74 -7.87 -12.78
C GLU A 112 -10.52 -6.51 -12.10
N LEU A 113 -9.69 -5.63 -12.69
CA LEU A 113 -9.49 -4.28 -12.17
C LEU A 113 -10.78 -3.46 -12.22
N ILE A 114 -11.55 -3.57 -13.30
CA ILE A 114 -12.85 -2.89 -13.44
C ILE A 114 -13.78 -3.34 -12.31
N ASP A 115 -13.93 -4.64 -12.08
CA ASP A 115 -14.80 -5.19 -11.04
C ASP A 115 -14.43 -4.66 -9.64
N VAL A 116 -13.14 -4.50 -9.36
CA VAL A 116 -12.67 -3.94 -8.08
C VAL A 116 -12.96 -2.44 -8.00
N CYS A 117 -12.65 -1.68 -9.05
CA CYS A 117 -12.86 -0.23 -9.07
C CYS A 117 -14.35 0.14 -9.01
N VAL A 118 -15.22 -0.57 -9.75
CA VAL A 118 -16.67 -0.33 -9.78
C VAL A 118 -17.26 -0.34 -8.38
N LYS A 119 -16.92 -1.35 -7.56
CA LYS A 119 -17.40 -1.48 -6.17
C LYS A 119 -17.06 -0.27 -5.30
N ASN A 120 -15.97 0.43 -5.61
CA ASN A 120 -15.51 1.60 -4.85
C ASN A 120 -15.99 2.94 -5.46
N MET A 121 -16.49 2.94 -6.70
CA MET A 121 -16.98 4.15 -7.39
C MET A 121 -18.48 4.35 -7.23
N VAL A 122 -19.23 3.26 -7.02
CA VAL A 122 -20.69 3.29 -6.94
C VAL A 122 -21.16 4.12 -5.76
N ASN A 123 -22.07 5.05 -6.04
CA ASN A 123 -22.73 5.88 -5.04
C ASN A 123 -24.12 6.30 -5.57
N GLU A 124 -24.86 7.08 -4.79
CA GLU A 124 -26.22 7.53 -5.15
C GLU A 124 -26.31 8.22 -6.52
N ASN A 125 -25.21 8.80 -6.99
CA ASN A 125 -25.13 9.54 -8.26
C ASN A 125 -24.37 8.80 -9.37
N PHE A 126 -23.85 7.60 -9.11
CA PHE A 126 -23.00 6.87 -10.07
C PHE A 126 -23.24 5.36 -9.98
N THR A 127 -23.90 4.79 -10.99
CA THR A 127 -24.31 3.37 -10.99
C THR A 127 -23.17 2.43 -11.38
N GLU A 128 -23.32 1.13 -11.10
CA GLU A 128 -22.35 0.10 -11.51
C GLU A 128 -22.12 0.08 -13.02
N GLU A 129 -23.19 0.17 -13.81
CA GLU A 129 -23.12 0.18 -15.28
C GLU A 129 -22.39 1.43 -15.80
N GLN A 130 -22.65 2.59 -15.19
CA GLN A 130 -21.95 3.84 -15.52
C GLN A 130 -20.47 3.75 -15.18
N ALA A 131 -20.12 3.24 -13.99
CA ALA A 131 -18.74 3.05 -13.56
C ALA A 131 -17.99 2.08 -14.47
N GLY A 132 -18.59 0.93 -14.78
CA GLY A 132 -18.00 -0.07 -15.67
C GLY A 132 -17.78 0.48 -17.08
N SER A 133 -18.76 1.19 -17.64
CA SER A 133 -18.65 1.80 -18.97
C SER A 133 -17.55 2.88 -19.01
N TYR A 134 -17.50 3.73 -17.98
CA TYR A 134 -16.46 4.76 -17.85
C TYR A 134 -15.06 4.15 -17.77
N LEU A 135 -14.85 3.14 -16.93
CA LEU A 135 -13.54 2.50 -16.78
C LEU A 135 -13.11 1.78 -18.06
N LYS A 136 -14.03 1.09 -18.75
CA LYS A 136 -13.74 0.46 -20.06
C LYS A 136 -13.25 1.46 -21.11
N GLU A 137 -13.69 2.72 -21.03
CA GLU A 137 -13.24 3.77 -21.94
C GLU A 137 -11.88 4.38 -21.53
N ILE A 138 -11.63 4.50 -20.22
CA ILE A 138 -10.46 5.21 -19.70
C ILE A 138 -9.24 4.30 -19.54
N LEU A 139 -9.40 3.09 -18.98
CA LEU A 139 -8.27 2.21 -18.66
C LEU A 139 -7.36 1.94 -19.87
N PRO A 140 -7.86 1.64 -21.09
CA PRO A 140 -6.99 1.42 -22.26
C PRO A 140 -6.13 2.64 -22.65
N LYS A 141 -6.47 3.83 -22.17
CA LYS A 141 -5.74 5.07 -22.46
C LYS A 141 -4.60 5.34 -21.46
N LEU A 142 -4.51 4.57 -20.37
CA LEU A 142 -3.48 4.74 -19.35
C LEU A 142 -2.18 4.01 -19.72
N ASP A 143 -1.06 4.50 -19.21
CA ASP A 143 0.26 4.05 -19.66
C ASP A 143 0.55 2.57 -19.38
N TYR A 144 0.07 2.03 -18.24
CA TYR A 144 0.21 0.59 -17.94
C TYR A 144 -0.43 -0.27 -19.02
N TRP A 145 -1.68 0.03 -19.38
CA TRP A 145 -2.44 -0.76 -20.34
C TRP A 145 -1.94 -0.60 -21.77
N LYS A 146 -1.43 0.59 -22.14
CA LYS A 146 -0.78 0.81 -23.45
C LYS A 146 0.51 0.01 -23.61
N ARG A 147 1.21 -0.27 -22.51
CA ARG A 147 2.51 -0.93 -22.47
C ARG A 147 2.43 -2.27 -21.75
N TYR A 148 1.26 -2.89 -21.75
CA TYR A 148 0.98 -4.11 -20.99
C TYR A 148 1.98 -5.22 -21.33
N ASP A 149 2.29 -5.44 -22.61
CA ASP A 149 3.24 -6.46 -23.05
C ASP A 149 4.68 -6.22 -22.53
N GLU A 150 5.04 -4.98 -22.22
CA GLU A 150 6.37 -4.62 -21.68
C GLU A 150 6.42 -4.69 -20.15
N LEU A 151 5.31 -4.35 -19.49
CA LEU A 151 5.24 -4.08 -18.05
C LEU A 151 4.61 -5.23 -17.25
N SER A 152 3.75 -6.01 -17.89
CA SER A 152 3.15 -7.19 -17.28
C SER A 152 4.24 -8.22 -16.97
N ASP A 153 4.02 -8.95 -15.90
CA ASP A 153 4.85 -10.08 -15.52
C ASP A 153 4.44 -11.38 -16.25
N ASN A 154 3.65 -11.27 -17.33
CA ASN A 154 3.09 -12.40 -18.09
C ASN A 154 2.25 -13.35 -17.21
N GLY A 155 1.58 -12.81 -16.20
CA GLY A 155 0.68 -13.57 -15.33
C GLY A 155 1.37 -14.35 -14.21
N GLN A 156 2.67 -14.11 -13.97
CA GLN A 156 3.41 -14.75 -12.88
C GLN A 156 2.79 -14.45 -11.50
N PHE A 157 2.34 -13.21 -11.28
CA PHE A 157 1.70 -12.79 -10.04
C PHE A 157 0.34 -13.44 -9.85
N GLU A 158 -0.42 -13.66 -10.93
CA GLU A 158 -1.68 -14.38 -10.85
C GLU A 158 -1.46 -15.87 -10.54
N GLU A 159 -0.42 -16.48 -11.10
CA GLU A 159 -0.04 -17.84 -10.73
C GLU A 159 0.41 -17.93 -9.27
N PHE A 160 1.16 -16.93 -8.80
CA PHE A 160 1.54 -16.82 -7.39
C PHE A 160 0.33 -16.66 -6.45
N LYS A 161 -0.65 -15.82 -6.81
CA LYS A 161 -1.92 -15.70 -6.06
C LYS A 161 -2.65 -17.05 -6.00
N LYS A 162 -2.75 -17.78 -7.11
CA LYS A 162 -3.39 -19.10 -7.14
C LYS A 162 -2.67 -20.11 -6.23
N GLN A 163 -1.34 -20.11 -6.24
CA GLN A 163 -0.54 -20.94 -5.34
C GLN A 163 -0.85 -20.62 -3.88
N LEU A 164 -0.86 -19.33 -3.51
CA LEU A 164 -1.23 -18.90 -2.16
C LEU A 164 -2.64 -19.33 -1.77
N ILE A 165 -3.62 -19.15 -2.67
CA ILE A 165 -5.01 -19.55 -2.43
C ILE A 165 -5.11 -21.06 -2.17
N ASN A 166 -4.42 -21.87 -2.97
CA ASN A 166 -4.38 -23.31 -2.76
C ASN A 166 -3.73 -23.66 -1.41
N GLU A 167 -2.57 -23.07 -1.12
CA GLU A 167 -1.88 -23.27 0.17
C GLU A 167 -2.74 -22.91 1.38
N ILE A 168 -3.53 -21.83 1.30
CA ILE A 168 -4.42 -21.39 2.38
C ILE A 168 -5.58 -22.37 2.56
N ASN A 169 -6.22 -22.79 1.47
CA ASN A 169 -7.33 -23.74 1.52
C ASN A 169 -6.88 -25.13 2.02
N ASP A 170 -5.64 -25.53 1.72
CA ASP A 170 -5.02 -26.79 2.18
C ASP A 170 -4.62 -26.77 3.67
N LEU A 171 -4.75 -25.62 4.37
CA LEU A 171 -4.55 -25.57 5.83
C LEU A 171 -5.69 -26.25 6.60
N HIS A 172 -6.83 -26.51 5.95
CA HIS A 172 -8.00 -27.17 6.53
C HIS A 172 -8.42 -26.57 7.89
N ILE A 173 -8.51 -25.23 7.95
CA ILE A 173 -8.91 -24.51 9.15
C ILE A 173 -10.43 -24.62 9.32
N ASP A 174 -10.87 -25.17 10.45
CA ASP A 174 -12.29 -25.31 10.76
C ASP A 174 -13.00 -23.95 10.76
N GLY A 175 -14.11 -23.85 10.02
CA GLY A 175 -14.96 -22.66 9.95
C GLY A 175 -14.48 -21.55 9.01
N LEU A 176 -13.29 -21.69 8.43
CA LEU A 176 -12.80 -20.78 7.42
C LEU A 176 -13.48 -21.08 6.07
N PRO A 177 -14.23 -20.14 5.48
CA PRO A 177 -14.80 -20.34 4.16
C PRO A 177 -13.72 -20.51 3.09
N ARG A 178 -14.06 -21.19 2.01
CA ARG A 178 -13.15 -21.36 0.86
C ARG A 178 -12.69 -20.01 0.31
N VAL A 179 -11.38 -19.83 0.26
CA VAL A 179 -10.74 -18.64 -0.31
C VAL A 179 -10.71 -18.78 -1.83
N ASN A 180 -11.31 -17.83 -2.55
CA ASN A 180 -11.39 -17.88 -4.03
C ASN A 180 -10.60 -16.75 -4.72
N LYS A 181 -10.22 -15.72 -3.98
CA LYS A 181 -9.50 -14.54 -4.45
C LYS A 181 -8.61 -14.03 -3.32
N LEU A 182 -7.57 -13.26 -3.61
CA LEU A 182 -6.84 -12.46 -2.62
C LEU A 182 -6.78 -11.01 -3.10
N ASN A 183 -7.06 -10.06 -2.22
CA ASN A 183 -7.01 -8.63 -2.52
C ASN A 183 -5.72 -8.01 -1.98
N ALA A 184 -5.29 -6.90 -2.59
CA ALA A 184 -4.17 -6.10 -2.08
C ALA A 184 -4.62 -5.25 -0.88
N LEU A 185 -4.10 -5.57 0.32
CA LEU A 185 -4.44 -4.94 1.58
C LEU A 185 -3.22 -4.22 2.17
N VAL A 186 -3.37 -2.92 2.43
CA VAL A 186 -2.29 -2.10 3.00
C VAL A 186 -2.17 -2.40 4.49
N GLY A 187 -0.97 -2.74 4.94
CA GLY A 187 -0.64 -3.17 6.29
C GLY A 187 -1.25 -2.28 7.36
N LYS A 188 -1.16 -0.95 7.21
CA LYS A 188 -1.75 0.02 8.15
C LYS A 188 -3.21 -0.26 8.53
N TYR A 189 -4.02 -0.81 7.63
CA TYR A 189 -5.45 -1.08 7.87
C TYR A 189 -5.73 -2.50 8.36
N VAL A 190 -4.76 -3.40 8.30
CA VAL A 190 -4.93 -4.83 8.63
C VAL A 190 -3.94 -5.33 9.70
N ASN A 191 -3.06 -4.45 10.19
CA ASN A 191 -2.05 -4.75 11.20
C ASN A 191 -2.64 -4.71 12.61
N LEU A 192 -3.38 -5.77 12.93
CA LEU A 192 -3.99 -5.99 14.23
C LEU A 192 -2.92 -6.15 15.33
N GLU A 193 -3.28 -5.73 16.55
CA GLU A 193 -2.42 -5.84 17.73
C GLU A 193 -2.83 -7.06 18.55
N TYR A 194 -1.95 -8.05 18.61
CA TYR A 194 -2.20 -9.33 19.28
C TYR A 194 -1.68 -9.29 20.71
N THR A 195 -2.45 -9.83 21.64
CA THR A 195 -2.04 -9.99 23.04
C THR A 195 -1.46 -11.37 23.25
N LEU A 196 -0.16 -11.44 23.56
CA LEU A 196 0.53 -12.70 23.85
C LEU A 196 0.17 -13.23 25.25
N PRO A 197 0.41 -14.52 25.55
CA PRO A 197 0.10 -15.10 26.87
C PRO A 197 0.79 -14.42 28.06
N ASN A 198 1.91 -13.72 27.82
CA ASN A 198 2.62 -12.94 28.82
C ASN A 198 2.06 -11.50 29.00
N GLY A 199 0.96 -11.15 28.33
CA GLY A 199 0.35 -9.83 28.31
C GLY A 199 1.03 -8.81 27.40
N GLN A 200 2.12 -9.17 26.73
CA GLN A 200 2.80 -8.29 25.77
C GLN A 200 1.94 -8.15 24.51
N LYS A 201 1.87 -6.92 24.00
CA LYS A 201 1.19 -6.63 22.75
C LYS A 201 2.17 -6.56 21.58
N VAL A 202 1.83 -7.21 20.47
CA VAL A 202 2.70 -7.30 19.29
C VAL A 202 1.89 -7.11 18.00
N LYS A 203 2.49 -6.37 17.06
CA LYS A 203 2.06 -6.29 15.66
C LYS A 203 3.02 -7.10 14.80
N PHE A 204 2.47 -7.90 13.89
CA PHE A 204 3.28 -8.79 13.04
C PHE A 204 3.53 -8.24 11.64
N LEU A 205 2.79 -7.20 11.23
CA LEU A 205 2.90 -6.62 9.90
C LEU A 205 3.64 -5.29 9.95
N ASP A 206 4.07 -4.86 8.78
CA ASP A 206 4.60 -3.53 8.52
C ASP A 206 3.47 -2.65 7.97
N ASP A 207 3.20 -1.52 8.62
CA ASP A 207 2.12 -0.60 8.23
C ASP A 207 2.32 -0.03 6.81
N GLN A 208 3.57 -0.01 6.31
CA GLN A 208 3.91 0.54 5.00
C GLN A 208 3.89 -0.50 3.87
N LYS A 209 3.77 -1.80 4.18
CA LYS A 209 3.74 -2.87 3.19
C LYS A 209 2.32 -3.22 2.75
N THR A 210 2.19 -3.74 1.54
CA THR A 210 0.95 -4.32 1.04
C THR A 210 1.03 -5.85 1.10
N TYR A 211 -0.06 -6.48 1.53
CA TYR A 211 -0.22 -7.92 1.68
C TYR A 211 -1.37 -8.41 0.80
N LEU A 212 -1.36 -9.69 0.45
CA LEU A 212 -2.47 -10.35 -0.22
C LEU A 212 -3.41 -10.97 0.82
N GLY A 213 -4.70 -10.66 0.79
CA GLY A 213 -5.57 -11.13 1.86
C GLY A 213 -7.05 -10.87 1.65
N ASN A 214 -7.86 -11.31 2.63
CA ASN A 214 -9.28 -11.02 2.75
C ASN A 214 -9.73 -10.99 4.20
N ARG A 215 -10.87 -10.33 4.43
CA ARG A 215 -11.76 -10.63 5.55
C ARG A 215 -12.85 -11.59 5.06
N LEU A 216 -13.09 -12.68 5.78
CA LEU A 216 -14.20 -13.61 5.54
C LEU A 216 -15.04 -13.78 6.80
N GLU A 217 -16.35 -13.89 6.66
CA GLU A 217 -17.25 -14.19 7.78
C GLU A 217 -17.16 -15.67 8.13
N SER A 218 -17.18 -16.00 9.43
CA SER A 218 -17.10 -17.39 9.89
C SER A 218 -18.34 -18.20 9.49
N GLU A 219 -18.14 -19.45 9.07
CA GLU A 219 -19.25 -20.36 8.74
C GLU A 219 -20.06 -20.77 9.99
N PHE A 220 -19.52 -20.57 11.19
CA PHE A 220 -20.15 -20.96 12.46
C PHE A 220 -21.07 -19.89 13.07
N GLY A 221 -21.19 -18.71 12.47
CA GLY A 221 -22.29 -17.78 12.74
C GLY A 221 -22.19 -16.92 14.02
N GLU A 222 -21.00 -16.73 14.58
CA GLU A 222 -20.74 -15.72 15.62
C GLU A 222 -20.10 -14.48 14.98
N ASP A 223 -20.16 -13.31 15.64
CA ASP A 223 -19.59 -12.01 15.23
C ASP A 223 -18.05 -12.02 14.95
N SER A 224 -17.45 -13.21 14.90
CA SER A 224 -16.08 -13.52 14.52
C SER A 224 -15.89 -13.50 12.99
N CYS A 225 -14.88 -12.76 12.55
CA CYS A 225 -14.36 -12.74 11.19
C CYS A 225 -13.01 -13.46 11.14
N PHE A 226 -12.69 -14.06 10.00
CA PHE A 226 -11.35 -14.50 9.66
C PHE A 226 -10.59 -13.40 8.92
N GLY A 227 -9.37 -13.13 9.37
CA GLY A 227 -8.36 -12.37 8.63
C GLY A 227 -7.37 -13.30 7.99
N ILE A 228 -7.26 -13.23 6.66
CA ILE A 228 -6.24 -13.96 5.90
C ILE A 228 -5.26 -12.94 5.33
N LEU A 229 -3.97 -13.14 5.56
CA LEU A 229 -2.91 -12.31 5.04
C LEU A 229 -1.75 -13.18 4.57
N ALA A 230 -1.21 -12.88 3.39
CA ALA A 230 -0.15 -13.65 2.77
C ALA A 230 0.83 -12.74 2.02
N SER A 231 2.06 -13.21 1.92
CA SER A 231 3.15 -12.61 1.16
C SER A 231 4.06 -13.68 0.57
N MET A 232 5.20 -13.29 0.00
CA MET A 232 6.25 -14.23 -0.40
C MET A 232 6.82 -14.99 0.81
N ASP A 233 6.84 -14.37 1.99
CA ASP A 233 7.56 -14.89 3.15
C ASP A 233 6.68 -15.68 4.13
N PHE A 234 5.36 -15.46 4.10
CA PHE A 234 4.46 -16.09 5.07
C PHE A 234 2.98 -16.13 4.63
N ILE A 235 2.22 -16.98 5.33
CA ILE A 235 0.76 -16.97 5.42
C ILE A 235 0.39 -16.80 6.90
N LEU A 236 -0.53 -15.89 7.17
CA LEU A 236 -1.09 -15.57 8.47
C LEU A 236 -2.61 -15.73 8.37
N VAL A 237 -3.20 -16.50 9.28
CA VAL A 237 -4.65 -16.59 9.46
C VAL A 237 -4.99 -16.29 10.92
N CYS A 238 -5.93 -15.38 11.13
CA CYS A 238 -6.42 -15.01 12.45
C CYS A 238 -7.95 -14.96 12.47
N THR A 239 -8.50 -14.97 13.67
CA THR A 239 -9.88 -14.59 13.95
C THR A 239 -9.89 -13.27 14.71
N TYR A 240 -10.97 -12.51 14.58
CA TYR A 240 -11.20 -11.29 15.35
C TYR A 240 -12.69 -10.96 15.37
N GLU A 241 -13.14 -10.24 16.39
CA GLU A 241 -14.50 -9.73 16.52
C GLU A 241 -14.74 -8.49 15.64
N LYS A 242 -15.93 -7.90 15.71
CA LYS A 242 -16.23 -6.69 14.94
C LYS A 242 -15.16 -5.60 15.12
N ASP A 243 -14.87 -4.89 14.03
CA ASP A 243 -13.89 -3.80 13.99
C ASP A 243 -12.44 -4.19 14.32
N GLY A 244 -12.10 -5.49 14.32
CA GLY A 244 -10.74 -5.98 14.54
C GLY A 244 -10.39 -6.21 16.01
N GLU A 245 -11.39 -6.25 16.89
CA GLU A 245 -11.19 -6.49 18.32
C GLU A 245 -10.86 -7.96 18.62
N ASN A 246 -10.21 -8.19 19.76
CA ASN A 246 -9.82 -9.51 20.27
C ASN A 246 -9.19 -10.44 19.21
N PRO A 247 -8.11 -10.00 18.52
CA PRO A 247 -7.53 -10.81 17.47
C PRO A 247 -6.79 -12.02 18.03
N GLU A 248 -7.12 -13.20 17.52
CA GLU A 248 -6.47 -14.46 17.84
C GLU A 248 -5.75 -15.01 16.62
N LEU A 249 -4.45 -15.26 16.77
CA LEU A 249 -3.62 -15.83 15.72
C LEU A 249 -3.85 -17.35 15.67
N LEU A 250 -4.44 -17.84 14.57
CA LEU A 250 -4.66 -19.27 14.37
C LEU A 250 -3.45 -19.94 13.73
N ILE A 251 -2.92 -19.32 12.67
CA ILE A 251 -1.77 -19.84 11.92
C ILE A 251 -0.81 -18.72 11.57
N TYR A 252 0.48 -19.01 11.74
CA TYR A 252 1.57 -18.28 11.11
C TYR A 252 2.50 -19.31 10.45
N LYS A 253 2.42 -19.43 9.13
CA LYS A 253 3.21 -20.37 8.33
C LYS A 253 4.25 -19.57 7.55
N LYS A 254 5.53 -19.79 7.86
CA LYS A 254 6.63 -19.25 7.06
C LYS A 254 6.74 -20.01 5.72
N ARG A 255 6.99 -19.28 4.63
CA ARG A 255 7.20 -19.82 3.28
C ARG A 255 8.68 -19.80 2.89
#